data_AF-A0A970QPZ8-F1
#
_entry.id   AF-A0A970QPZ8-F1
#
_cell.length_a   1.000
_cell.length_b   1.000
_cell.length_c   1.000
_cell.angle_alpha   90.00
_cell.angle_beta   90.00
_cell.angle_gamma   90.00
#
_symmetry.space_group_name_H-M   'P 1'
#
loop_
_entity.id
_entity.type
_entity.pdbx_description
1 polymer ?
#
loop_
_entity_poly.entity_id
_entity_poly.type
_entity_poly.pdbx_seq_one_letter_code
_entity_poly.pdbx_strand_id
1 'polypeptide(L)'
;MKKQYVLIGLFYVSLFSLFSQQQTVKLNFSAKMQDNTWQALDSVCITNQSRSWSVTIHYPDTLLEMINSVGINEPVSNGFALMQNIPNPFKGSTDLSLLLPARERITLKMFDLNGRECASLSQELDAGLHYFHVSAGAAQMYVLQVTSSFGNKTLKMLALEAEASSCITYKCFTPQKVQAYRKASTDKKFISNDQMVYTGYSTYEGVVRRHSIHHMHAGNDTSLTFILPMGYSVGDVYYDSKGKPEGIVCWLADTVLSMAGIAYGNHGKIISMDEGVSLMYSTNNSGYPTRAYDSLDGRINTDIHMNIKQDTNYMFPERLEAVSWCTDKGEGWYFPARCELAAIYAMVVKLNTSLQNAGGTLFTVSLMQGPSYWSSTEKVQIGTEACQAYSIYFHNGLLGLNPVYEKLRVRAMKWF
;
A
#
# COMPACT_ATOMS: atom_id res chain seq x y z
N MET A 1 10.90 -52.91 69.00
CA MET A 1 10.98 -52.71 67.53
C MET A 1 9.58 -52.40 66.99
N LYS A 2 9.26 -51.12 66.75
CA LYS A 2 8.03 -50.67 66.07
C LYS A 2 8.42 -50.20 64.67
N LYS A 3 7.87 -50.81 63.61
CA LYS A 3 8.05 -50.35 62.23
C LYS A 3 6.89 -49.39 61.90
N GLN A 4 7.23 -48.14 61.61
CA GLN A 4 6.33 -47.15 61.03
C GLN A 4 6.18 -47.44 59.53
N TYR A 5 4.94 -47.51 59.04
CA TYR A 5 4.65 -47.46 57.61
C TYR A 5 4.36 -46.02 57.22
N VAL A 6 5.18 -45.45 56.34
CA VAL A 6 4.97 -44.15 55.71
C VAL A 6 4.17 -44.39 54.44
N LEU A 7 2.93 -43.89 54.39
CA LEU A 7 2.15 -43.78 53.16
C LEU A 7 2.74 -42.64 52.31
N ILE A 8 3.28 -42.96 51.14
CA ILE A 8 3.66 -41.98 50.12
C ILE A 8 2.49 -41.85 49.16
N GLY A 9 1.81 -40.70 49.18
CA GLY A 9 0.78 -40.35 48.21
C GLY A 9 1.41 -39.98 46.86
N LEU A 10 1.06 -40.72 45.81
CA LEU A 10 1.42 -40.41 44.43
C LEU A 10 0.53 -39.26 43.92
N PHE A 11 1.10 -38.06 43.84
CA PHE A 11 0.50 -36.89 43.19
C PHE A 11 0.69 -37.02 41.68
N TYR A 12 -0.37 -37.36 40.94
CA TYR A 12 -0.39 -37.23 39.48
C TYR A 12 -0.51 -35.73 39.13
N VAL A 13 0.61 -35.08 38.85
CA VAL A 13 0.61 -33.76 38.22
C VAL A 13 0.44 -33.98 36.72
N SER A 14 -0.78 -33.77 36.22
CA SER A 14 -1.01 -33.67 34.77
C SER A 14 -0.28 -32.42 34.26
N LEU A 15 0.76 -32.65 33.48
CA LEU A 15 1.40 -31.61 32.65
C LEU A 15 0.37 -31.11 31.64
N PHE A 16 -0.32 -30.02 31.96
CA PHE A 16 -0.94 -29.18 30.95
C PHE A 16 0.20 -28.54 30.15
N SER A 17 0.52 -29.12 29.00
CA SER A 17 1.30 -28.44 27.97
C SER A 17 0.51 -27.21 27.52
N LEU A 18 0.91 -26.03 28.02
CA LEU A 18 0.47 -24.75 27.49
C LEU A 18 0.98 -24.65 26.04
N PHE A 19 0.16 -25.08 25.09
CA PHE A 19 0.34 -24.66 23.71
C PHE A 19 0.07 -23.16 23.66
N SER A 20 1.13 -22.37 23.56
CA SER A 20 1.06 -20.98 23.12
C SER A 20 0.49 -20.98 21.70
N GLN A 21 -0.83 -20.85 21.58
CA GLN A 21 -1.48 -20.63 20.30
C GLN A 21 -1.28 -19.15 19.93
N GLN A 22 -0.61 -18.91 18.81
CA GLN A 22 -0.19 -17.60 18.36
C GLN A 22 -1.41 -16.79 17.85
N GLN A 23 -1.52 -15.51 18.22
CA GLN A 23 -2.59 -14.64 17.72
C GLN A 23 -2.42 -14.42 16.22
N THR A 24 -3.41 -14.86 15.44
CA THR A 24 -3.44 -14.64 13.99
C THR A 24 -4.30 -13.44 13.64
N VAL A 25 -3.81 -12.61 12.74
CA VAL A 25 -4.52 -11.49 12.12
C VAL A 25 -4.74 -11.78 10.65
N LYS A 26 -5.92 -11.43 10.15
CA LYS A 26 -6.30 -11.58 8.74
C LYS A 26 -6.19 -10.27 7.99
N LEU A 27 -5.47 -10.32 6.88
CA LEU A 27 -5.38 -9.24 5.90
C LEU A 27 -6.16 -9.62 4.66
N ASN A 28 -7.19 -8.83 4.33
CA ASN A 28 -7.94 -8.96 3.09
C ASN A 28 -7.43 -7.94 2.07
N PHE A 29 -7.20 -8.38 0.84
CA PHE A 29 -6.71 -7.55 -0.24
C PHE A 29 -7.70 -7.50 -1.39
N SER A 30 -7.93 -6.30 -1.90
CA SER A 30 -8.72 -6.07 -3.10
C SER A 30 -8.13 -4.91 -3.89
N ALA A 31 -8.48 -4.78 -5.17
CA ALA A 31 -8.01 -3.67 -5.98
C ALA A 31 -9.12 -3.10 -6.86
N LYS A 32 -9.05 -1.79 -7.06
CA LYS A 32 -9.81 -1.06 -8.06
C LYS A 32 -8.84 -0.32 -8.98
N MET A 33 -9.23 -0.12 -10.22
CA MET A 33 -8.61 0.87 -11.07
C MET A 33 -9.01 2.28 -10.60
N GLN A 34 -8.28 3.28 -11.07
CA GLN A 34 -8.46 4.68 -10.70
C GLN A 34 -9.88 5.21 -11.00
N ASP A 35 -10.59 4.63 -11.97
CA ASP A 35 -11.98 4.91 -12.32
C ASP A 35 -13.02 4.19 -11.42
N ASN A 36 -12.57 3.54 -10.34
CA ASN A 36 -13.35 2.71 -9.41
C ASN A 36 -13.84 1.36 -9.95
N THR A 37 -13.44 0.94 -11.15
CA THR A 37 -13.74 -0.41 -11.63
C THR A 37 -12.94 -1.45 -10.84
N TRP A 38 -13.53 -2.61 -10.54
CA TRP A 38 -12.84 -3.67 -9.79
C TRP A 38 -11.83 -4.39 -10.69
N GLN A 39 -10.63 -4.60 -10.17
CA GLN A 39 -9.54 -5.28 -10.86
C GLN A 39 -8.97 -6.40 -9.99
N ALA A 40 -8.71 -7.55 -10.59
CA ALA A 40 -8.05 -8.65 -9.90
C ALA A 40 -6.56 -8.34 -9.70
N LEU A 41 -6.04 -8.62 -8.50
CA LEU A 41 -4.60 -8.55 -8.22
C LEU A 41 -3.90 -9.78 -8.80
N ASP A 42 -2.70 -9.61 -9.35
CA ASP A 42 -1.80 -10.71 -9.69
C ASP A 42 -1.02 -11.19 -8.46
N SER A 43 -0.60 -10.24 -7.62
CA SER A 43 0.13 -10.52 -6.38
C SER A 43 0.08 -9.35 -5.41
N VAL A 44 0.37 -9.63 -4.14
CA VAL A 44 0.55 -8.60 -3.10
C VAL A 44 1.86 -8.88 -2.38
N CYS A 45 2.75 -7.89 -2.35
CA CYS A 45 3.97 -7.90 -1.55
C CYS A 45 3.74 -7.15 -0.24
N ILE A 46 3.96 -7.83 0.88
CA ILE A 46 3.85 -7.30 2.23
C ILE A 46 5.26 -7.15 2.79
N THR A 47 5.64 -5.94 3.17
CA THR A 47 6.96 -5.63 3.73
C THR A 47 6.81 -5.03 5.12
N ASN A 48 7.44 -5.66 6.11
CA ASN A 48 7.60 -5.09 7.45
C ASN A 48 8.94 -4.35 7.50
N GLN A 49 8.88 -3.02 7.51
CA GLN A 49 10.08 -2.19 7.55
C GLN A 49 10.72 -2.20 8.95
N SER A 50 9.92 -2.26 10.01
CA SER A 50 10.40 -2.32 11.40
C SER A 50 11.19 -3.59 11.70
N ARG A 51 10.91 -4.69 11.00
CA ARG A 51 11.51 -6.01 11.23
C ARG A 51 12.30 -6.55 10.04
N SER A 52 12.42 -5.77 8.97
CA SER A 52 13.23 -6.10 7.78
C SER A 52 12.89 -7.46 7.17
N TRP A 53 11.60 -7.71 6.88
CA TRP A 53 11.18 -8.88 6.12
C TRP A 53 10.11 -8.54 5.08
N SER A 54 10.02 -9.34 4.03
CA SER A 54 8.97 -9.27 3.01
C SER A 54 8.39 -10.66 2.72
N VAL A 55 7.10 -10.73 2.39
CA VAL A 55 6.41 -11.92 1.86
C VAL A 55 5.52 -11.50 0.71
N THR A 56 5.43 -12.35 -0.32
CA THR A 56 4.56 -12.12 -1.46
C THR A 56 3.54 -13.23 -1.55
N ILE A 57 2.27 -12.86 -1.70
CA ILE A 57 1.18 -13.77 -2.02
C ILE A 57 0.79 -13.56 -3.49
N HIS A 58 0.35 -14.61 -4.16
CA HIS A 58 0.00 -14.59 -5.57
C HIS A 58 -1.46 -14.95 -5.76
N TYR A 59 -2.08 -14.42 -6.81
CA TYR A 59 -3.43 -14.81 -7.22
C TYR A 59 -3.55 -16.34 -7.31
N PRO A 60 -4.65 -16.95 -6.82
CA PRO A 60 -5.89 -16.33 -6.35
C PRO A 60 -5.92 -15.99 -4.85
N ASP A 61 -4.77 -16.02 -4.15
CA ASP A 61 -4.73 -15.69 -2.73
C ASP A 61 -4.99 -14.19 -2.51
N THR A 62 -6.08 -13.89 -1.82
CA THR A 62 -6.53 -12.51 -1.50
C THR A 62 -6.69 -12.30 0.00
N LEU A 63 -6.39 -13.33 0.79
CA LEU A 63 -6.37 -13.33 2.25
C LEU A 63 -5.00 -13.83 2.73
N LEU A 64 -4.32 -13.06 3.59
CA LEU A 64 -3.12 -13.50 4.30
C LEU A 64 -3.39 -13.56 5.81
N GLU A 65 -3.07 -14.70 6.42
CA GLU A 65 -2.98 -14.81 7.88
C GLU A 65 -1.55 -14.59 8.37
N MET A 66 -1.40 -13.66 9.31
CA MET A 66 -0.14 -13.26 9.93
C MET A 66 -0.17 -13.47 11.43
N ILE A 67 0.97 -13.80 12.03
CA ILE A 67 1.10 -13.98 13.48
C ILE A 67 1.51 -12.67 14.15
N ASN A 68 0.68 -12.16 15.06
CA ASN A 68 1.02 -11.08 15.98
C ASN A 68 1.74 -11.66 17.21
N SER A 69 2.93 -11.13 17.54
CA SER A 69 3.77 -11.67 18.61
C SER A 69 3.35 -11.24 20.02
N VAL A 70 2.44 -10.27 20.13
CA VAL A 70 1.94 -9.76 21.41
C VAL A 70 0.43 -9.55 21.35
N GLY A 71 -0.31 -10.29 22.19
CA GLY A 71 -1.71 -10.01 22.47
C GLY A 71 -2.39 -11.13 23.22
N ILE A 72 -3.49 -10.77 23.86
CA ILE A 72 -4.34 -11.67 24.64
C ILE A 72 -5.27 -12.36 23.64
N ASN A 73 -5.28 -13.69 23.69
CA ASN A 73 -6.02 -14.54 22.78
C ASN A 73 -7.53 -14.24 22.84
N GLU A 74 -8.10 -13.80 21.72
CA GLU A 74 -9.49 -14.12 21.44
C GLU A 74 -9.54 -15.46 20.71
N PRO A 75 -10.37 -16.43 21.16
CA PRO A 75 -10.46 -17.72 20.51
C PRO A 75 -10.97 -17.53 19.07
N VAL A 76 -10.16 -17.99 18.12
CA VAL A 76 -10.51 -18.07 16.69
C VAL A 76 -11.83 -18.82 16.56
N SER A 77 -12.88 -18.12 16.14
CA SER A 77 -14.10 -18.77 15.66
C SER A 77 -13.80 -19.34 14.27
N ASN A 78 -13.93 -20.65 14.09
CA ASN A 78 -13.81 -21.36 12.80
C ASN A 78 -14.96 -21.00 11.83
N GLY A 79 -15.45 -19.76 11.85
CA GLY A 79 -16.70 -19.36 11.20
C GLY A 79 -17.94 -19.92 11.89
N PHE A 80 -17.81 -20.60 13.03
CA PHE A 80 -18.94 -21.03 13.86
C PHE A 80 -19.10 -20.11 15.06
N ALA A 81 -20.14 -19.28 15.04
CA ALA A 81 -20.38 -18.27 16.06
C ALA A 81 -21.86 -18.12 16.39
N LEU A 82 -22.18 -18.12 17.70
CA LEU A 82 -23.49 -17.73 18.21
C LEU A 82 -23.37 -16.29 18.75
N MET A 83 -24.09 -15.36 18.14
CA MET A 83 -24.06 -13.95 18.51
C MET A 83 -24.99 -13.70 19.71
N GLN A 84 -24.78 -12.59 20.41
CA GLN A 84 -25.69 -12.14 21.46
C GLN A 84 -27.11 -11.96 20.91
N ASN A 85 -28.12 -12.32 21.71
CA ASN A 85 -29.51 -12.10 21.35
C ASN A 85 -29.84 -10.60 21.42
N ILE A 86 -30.72 -10.14 20.53
CA ILE A 86 -31.11 -8.74 20.46
C ILE A 86 -32.64 -8.66 20.50
N PRO A 87 -33.22 -8.00 21.52
CA PRO A 87 -32.56 -7.38 22.68
C PRO A 87 -32.13 -8.41 23.76
N ASN A 88 -31.18 -8.05 24.66
CA ASN A 88 -30.88 -8.77 25.90
C ASN A 88 -30.59 -7.74 27.03
N PRO A 89 -31.42 -7.64 28.09
CA PRO A 89 -32.65 -8.40 28.36
C PRO A 89 -33.76 -8.12 27.34
N PHE A 90 -34.79 -8.97 27.29
CA PHE A 90 -35.88 -8.87 26.31
C PHE A 90 -37.28 -8.98 26.94
N LYS A 91 -38.30 -8.49 26.23
CA LYS A 91 -39.70 -8.56 26.64
C LYS A 91 -40.44 -9.57 25.78
N GLY A 92 -40.75 -10.74 26.33
CA GLY A 92 -41.47 -11.80 25.62
C GLY A 92 -40.61 -12.57 24.60
N SER A 93 -39.99 -11.87 23.65
CA SER A 93 -39.18 -12.47 22.58
C SER A 93 -37.91 -11.70 22.22
N THR A 94 -36.97 -12.40 21.57
CA THR A 94 -35.66 -11.90 21.14
C THR A 94 -35.23 -12.57 19.83
N ASP A 95 -34.36 -11.91 19.08
CA ASP A 95 -33.77 -12.49 17.87
C ASP A 95 -32.33 -12.98 18.15
N LEU A 96 -31.97 -14.10 17.51
CA LEU A 96 -30.67 -14.74 17.60
C LEU A 96 -30.03 -14.83 16.22
N SER A 97 -28.72 -14.69 16.17
CA SER A 97 -27.93 -14.91 14.95
C SER A 97 -26.88 -15.99 15.15
N LEU A 98 -26.82 -16.94 14.22
CA LEU A 98 -25.86 -18.05 14.20
C LEU A 98 -25.12 -18.07 12.87
N LEU A 99 -23.80 -17.98 12.91
CA LEU A 99 -22.94 -18.18 11.75
C LEU A 99 -22.55 -19.66 11.64
N LEU A 100 -22.80 -20.26 10.47
CA LEU A 100 -22.40 -21.62 10.14
C LEU A 100 -21.37 -21.62 9.00
N PRO A 101 -20.22 -22.28 9.18
CA PRO A 101 -19.15 -22.29 8.18
C PRO A 101 -19.37 -23.29 7.03
N ALA A 102 -20.19 -24.32 7.23
CA ALA A 102 -20.59 -25.25 6.19
C ALA A 102 -22.01 -25.76 6.43
N ARG A 103 -22.62 -26.32 5.39
CA ARG A 103 -23.95 -26.92 5.47
C ARG A 103 -23.95 -28.09 6.46
N GLU A 104 -24.87 -28.07 7.42
CA GLU A 104 -24.98 -29.10 8.47
C GLU A 104 -26.37 -29.10 9.12
N ARG A 105 -26.74 -30.23 9.75
CA ARG A 105 -27.82 -30.30 10.74
C ARG A 105 -27.40 -29.80 12.12
N ILE A 106 -28.00 -28.70 12.57
CA ILE A 106 -27.79 -28.17 13.93
C ILE A 106 -28.96 -28.51 14.87
N THR A 107 -28.72 -28.40 16.17
CA THR A 107 -29.77 -28.47 17.20
C THR A 107 -29.67 -27.28 18.14
N LEU A 108 -30.74 -26.48 18.23
CA LEU A 108 -30.92 -25.46 19.26
C LEU A 108 -31.83 -26.00 20.36
N LYS A 109 -31.47 -25.76 21.61
CA LYS A 109 -32.27 -26.08 22.79
C LYS A 109 -32.28 -24.91 23.76
N MET A 110 -33.44 -24.61 24.32
CA MET A 110 -33.60 -23.60 25.36
C MET A 110 -33.97 -24.29 26.67
N PHE A 111 -33.26 -23.97 27.74
CA PHE A 111 -33.46 -24.52 29.09
C PHE A 111 -33.78 -23.40 30.09
N ASP A 112 -34.60 -23.69 31.08
CA ASP A 112 -34.74 -22.83 32.26
C ASP A 112 -33.62 -23.08 33.29
N LEU A 113 -33.62 -22.33 34.40
CA LEU A 113 -32.63 -22.45 35.48
C LEU A 113 -32.66 -23.80 36.21
N ASN A 114 -33.77 -24.55 36.11
CA ASN A 114 -33.90 -25.88 36.69
C ASN A 114 -33.41 -26.98 35.73
N GLY A 115 -32.93 -26.61 34.53
CA GLY A 115 -32.49 -27.53 33.50
C GLY A 115 -33.63 -28.18 32.71
N ARG A 116 -34.87 -27.70 32.85
CA ARG A 116 -36.00 -28.18 32.05
C ARG A 116 -35.87 -27.65 30.63
N GLU A 117 -35.96 -28.53 29.64
CA GLU A 117 -36.04 -28.14 28.22
C GLU A 117 -37.39 -27.45 27.95
N CYS A 118 -37.34 -26.17 27.55
CA CYS A 118 -38.50 -25.34 27.28
C CYS A 118 -38.84 -25.27 25.79
N ALA A 119 -37.85 -25.37 24.90
CA ALA A 119 -38.03 -25.38 23.46
C ALA A 119 -36.83 -26.06 22.78
N SER A 120 -37.05 -26.69 21.63
CA SER A 120 -35.98 -27.24 20.78
C SER A 120 -36.31 -27.10 19.30
N LEU A 121 -35.29 -26.87 18.48
CA LEU A 121 -35.35 -26.83 17.03
C LEU A 121 -34.15 -27.61 16.47
N SER A 122 -34.41 -28.56 15.56
CA SER A 122 -33.36 -29.26 14.81
C SER A 122 -33.60 -29.14 13.32
N GLN A 123 -32.65 -28.57 12.60
CA GLN A 123 -32.81 -28.23 11.18
C GLN A 123 -31.48 -28.34 10.44
N GLU A 124 -31.53 -28.79 9.18
CA GLU A 124 -30.41 -28.64 8.24
C GLU A 124 -30.36 -27.22 7.70
N LEU A 125 -29.19 -26.60 7.80
CA LEU A 125 -28.95 -25.22 7.39
C LEU A 125 -27.71 -25.17 6.49
N ASP A 126 -27.76 -24.34 5.45
CA ASP A 126 -26.63 -24.10 4.55
C ASP A 126 -25.51 -23.29 5.24
N ALA A 127 -24.38 -23.10 4.56
CA ALA A 127 -23.33 -22.19 5.05
C ALA A 127 -23.82 -20.73 4.97
N GLY A 128 -23.74 -19.99 6.07
CA GLY A 128 -24.30 -18.64 6.11
C GLY A 128 -24.58 -18.11 7.50
N LEU A 129 -25.15 -16.91 7.54
CA LEU A 129 -25.64 -16.26 8.75
C LEU A 129 -27.15 -16.50 8.88
N HIS A 130 -27.55 -17.23 9.91
CA HIS A 130 -28.92 -17.66 10.17
C HIS A 130 -29.55 -16.84 11.27
N TYR A 131 -30.83 -16.51 11.11
CA TYR A 131 -31.60 -15.75 12.09
C TYR A 131 -32.74 -16.60 12.65
N PHE A 132 -32.91 -16.54 13.98
CA PHE A 132 -33.98 -17.21 14.70
C PHE A 132 -34.73 -16.22 15.56
N HIS A 133 -36.02 -16.48 15.72
CA HIS A 133 -36.86 -15.81 16.69
C HIS A 133 -37.07 -16.75 17.89
N VAL A 134 -36.94 -16.21 19.11
CA VAL A 134 -37.16 -16.98 20.34
C VAL A 134 -38.15 -16.27 21.23
N SER A 135 -39.20 -16.97 21.63
CA SER A 135 -40.15 -16.52 22.64
C SER A 135 -39.92 -17.25 23.96
N ALA A 136 -40.18 -16.59 25.08
CA ALA A 136 -40.06 -17.14 26.42
C ALA A 136 -41.44 -17.27 27.08
N GLY A 137 -41.80 -18.48 27.53
CA GLY A 137 -43.08 -18.74 28.20
C GLY A 137 -43.19 -18.27 29.66
N ALA A 138 -42.11 -17.70 30.21
CA ALA A 138 -42.05 -17.17 31.57
C ALA A 138 -40.95 -16.09 31.67
N ALA A 139 -41.16 -15.07 32.52
CA ALA A 139 -40.18 -14.03 32.83
C ALA A 139 -39.10 -14.59 33.78
N GLN A 140 -38.00 -15.09 33.21
CA GLN A 140 -36.87 -15.68 33.94
C GLN A 140 -35.61 -15.71 33.06
N MET A 141 -34.53 -16.26 33.61
CA MET A 141 -33.32 -16.53 32.84
C MET A 141 -33.42 -17.87 32.10
N TYR A 142 -32.92 -17.88 30.86
CA TYR A 142 -32.81 -19.08 30.04
C TYR A 142 -31.36 -19.30 29.60
N VAL A 143 -31.01 -20.56 29.37
CA VAL A 143 -29.77 -20.96 28.71
C VAL A 143 -30.14 -21.57 27.37
N LEU A 144 -29.72 -20.93 26.28
CA LEU A 144 -29.78 -21.50 24.95
C LEU A 144 -28.49 -22.26 24.66
N GLN A 145 -28.60 -23.47 24.13
CA GLN A 145 -27.49 -24.28 23.67
C GLN A 145 -27.65 -24.57 22.17
N VAL A 146 -26.56 -24.43 21.43
CA VAL A 146 -26.46 -24.82 20.02
C VAL A 146 -25.43 -25.93 19.92
N THR A 147 -25.85 -27.07 19.38
CA THR A 147 -25.00 -28.22 19.11
C THR A 147 -24.79 -28.39 17.61
N SER A 148 -23.52 -28.52 17.24
CA SER A 148 -23.03 -28.70 15.88
C SER A 148 -21.76 -29.55 15.89
N SER A 149 -21.38 -30.15 14.76
CA SER A 149 -20.08 -30.79 14.56
C SER A 149 -18.91 -29.80 14.72
N PHE A 150 -19.15 -28.49 14.50
CA PHE A 150 -18.16 -27.43 14.73
C PHE A 150 -17.98 -27.07 16.22
N GLY A 151 -18.79 -27.66 17.11
CA GLY A 151 -18.72 -27.50 18.55
C GLY A 151 -20.05 -27.10 19.17
N ASN A 152 -20.02 -26.89 20.49
CA ASN A 152 -21.18 -26.42 21.25
C ASN A 152 -21.02 -24.93 21.59
N LYS A 153 -22.10 -24.16 21.44
CA LYS A 153 -22.19 -22.76 21.90
C LYS A 153 -23.34 -22.61 22.87
N THR A 154 -23.15 -21.75 23.86
CA THR A 154 -24.18 -21.46 24.87
C THR A 154 -24.38 -19.97 25.01
N LEU A 155 -25.63 -19.54 25.17
CA LEU A 155 -26.01 -18.16 25.37
C LEU A 155 -26.96 -18.04 26.56
N LYS A 156 -26.68 -17.11 27.47
CA LYS A 156 -27.57 -16.77 28.59
C LYS A 156 -28.48 -15.62 28.16
N MET A 157 -29.78 -15.79 28.34
CA MET A 157 -30.79 -14.82 27.91
C MET A 157 -31.68 -14.46 29.10
N LEU A 158 -31.99 -13.17 29.29
CA LEU A 158 -32.86 -12.70 30.38
C LEU A 158 -34.20 -12.19 29.83
N ALA A 159 -35.29 -12.90 30.12
CA ALA A 159 -36.65 -12.50 29.77
C ALA A 159 -37.31 -11.72 30.91
N LEU A 160 -37.85 -10.54 30.60
CA LEU A 160 -38.54 -9.66 31.55
C LEU A 160 -40.05 -9.90 31.59
N GLU A 161 -40.61 -10.47 30.52
CA GLU A 161 -42.04 -10.71 30.34
C GLU A 161 -42.24 -12.09 29.68
N ALA A 162 -43.41 -12.69 29.87
CA ALA A 162 -43.77 -13.99 29.34
C ALA A 162 -44.67 -13.87 28.11
N GLU A 163 -44.45 -14.73 27.12
CA GLU A 163 -45.40 -15.02 26.05
C GLU A 163 -46.19 -16.32 26.33
N ALA A 164 -47.15 -16.65 25.47
CA ALA A 164 -48.02 -17.81 25.63
C ALA A 164 -47.26 -19.14 25.70
N SER A 165 -46.09 -19.24 25.04
CA SER A 165 -45.25 -20.43 25.08
C SER A 165 -43.79 -20.11 24.75
N SER A 166 -42.89 -20.99 25.18
CA SER A 166 -41.48 -20.96 24.79
C SER A 166 -41.32 -21.60 23.42
N CYS A 167 -40.81 -20.88 22.42
CA CYS A 167 -40.58 -21.43 21.09
C CYS A 167 -39.28 -20.92 20.46
N ILE A 168 -38.75 -21.69 19.49
CA ILE A 168 -37.63 -21.29 18.64
C ILE A 168 -38.11 -21.43 17.20
N THR A 169 -38.13 -20.34 16.45
CA THR A 169 -38.60 -20.32 15.06
C THR A 169 -37.49 -19.82 14.15
N TYR A 170 -37.22 -20.55 13.06
CA TYR A 170 -36.29 -20.11 12.04
C TYR A 170 -36.89 -18.97 11.20
N LYS A 171 -36.15 -17.87 11.01
CA LYS A 171 -36.63 -16.70 10.23
C LYS A 171 -36.12 -16.75 8.80
N CYS A 172 -34.81 -16.65 8.63
CA CYS A 172 -34.16 -16.53 7.33
C CYS A 172 -32.65 -16.78 7.46
N PHE A 173 -31.94 -16.77 6.33
CA PHE A 173 -30.49 -16.71 6.32
C PHE A 173 -29.98 -15.78 5.22
N THR A 174 -28.76 -15.29 5.44
CA THR A 174 -27.94 -14.69 4.41
C THR A 174 -26.89 -15.72 4.00
N PRO A 175 -26.85 -16.19 2.74
CA PRO A 175 -25.84 -17.14 2.31
C PRO A 175 -24.46 -16.51 2.49
N GLN A 176 -23.51 -17.30 2.99
CA GLN A 176 -22.13 -16.89 2.94
C GLN A 176 -21.75 -16.84 1.46
N LYS A 177 -21.59 -15.63 0.90
CA LYS A 177 -20.93 -15.49 -0.41
C LYS A 177 -19.50 -15.98 -0.20
N VAL A 178 -19.26 -17.24 -0.53
CA VAL A 178 -17.91 -17.76 -0.70
C VAL A 178 -17.38 -17.11 -1.98
N GLN A 179 -16.88 -15.89 -1.87
CA GLN A 179 -15.78 -15.54 -2.75
C GLN A 179 -14.65 -16.48 -2.31
N ALA A 180 -14.17 -17.32 -3.23
CA ALA A 180 -13.11 -18.26 -2.95
C ALA A 180 -11.81 -17.48 -2.67
N TYR A 181 -11.66 -16.95 -1.45
CA TYR A 181 -10.37 -16.50 -0.96
C TYR A 181 -9.55 -17.77 -0.74
N ARG A 182 -8.59 -18.07 -1.62
CA ARG A 182 -7.52 -18.98 -1.21
C ARG A 182 -6.66 -18.25 -0.18
N LYS A 183 -6.37 -18.96 0.90
CA LYS A 183 -5.78 -18.43 2.13
C LYS A 183 -4.29 -18.71 2.09
N ALA A 184 -3.50 -17.65 2.03
CA ALA A 184 -2.08 -17.72 2.31
C ALA A 184 -1.85 -17.58 3.83
N SER A 185 -0.79 -18.20 4.34
CA SER A 185 -0.33 -18.03 5.73
C SER A 185 1.17 -17.80 5.74
N THR A 186 1.65 -16.98 6.66
CA THR A 186 3.09 -16.75 6.85
C THR A 186 3.52 -17.01 8.28
N ASP A 187 4.72 -17.54 8.46
CA ASP A 187 5.39 -17.70 9.75
C ASP A 187 6.09 -16.40 10.20
N LYS A 188 6.18 -15.41 9.30
CA LYS A 188 6.72 -14.08 9.59
C LYS A 188 5.84 -13.38 10.61
N LYS A 189 6.46 -13.00 11.71
CA LYS A 189 5.78 -12.35 12.82
C LYS A 189 5.84 -10.83 12.70
N PHE A 190 4.80 -10.18 13.20
CA PHE A 190 4.78 -8.74 13.40
C PHE A 190 4.40 -8.42 14.86
N ILE A 191 4.54 -7.15 15.23
CA ILE A 191 4.02 -6.58 16.48
C ILE A 191 3.10 -5.41 16.12
N SER A 192 2.03 -5.22 16.90
CA SER A 192 1.18 -4.05 16.79
C SER A 192 2.00 -2.75 16.74
N ASN A 193 1.67 -1.88 15.78
CA ASN A 193 2.34 -0.64 15.43
C ASN A 193 3.67 -0.77 14.66
N ASP A 194 4.03 -1.96 14.16
CA ASP A 194 5.09 -2.08 13.15
C ASP A 194 4.73 -1.27 11.89
N GLN A 195 5.73 -0.67 11.26
CA GLN A 195 5.62 0.03 9.98
C GLN A 195 5.54 -1.00 8.85
N MET A 196 4.36 -1.08 8.23
CA MET A 196 4.08 -2.04 7.16
C MET A 196 3.85 -1.31 5.84
N VAL A 197 4.36 -1.90 4.75
CA VAL A 197 4.09 -1.47 3.37
C VAL A 197 3.47 -2.62 2.62
N TYR A 198 2.27 -2.39 2.08
CA TYR A 198 1.55 -3.35 1.25
C TYR A 198 1.59 -2.86 -0.18
N THR A 199 2.10 -3.65 -1.11
CA THR A 199 2.18 -3.29 -2.53
C THR A 199 1.37 -4.30 -3.33
N GLY A 200 0.24 -3.87 -3.87
CA GLY A 200 -0.58 -4.69 -4.78
C GLY A 200 -0.11 -4.53 -6.22
N TYR A 201 -0.02 -5.63 -6.96
CA TYR A 201 0.32 -5.67 -8.38
C TYR A 201 -0.84 -6.26 -9.18
N SER A 202 -1.10 -5.73 -10.37
CA SER A 202 -2.09 -6.24 -11.31
C SER A 202 -1.69 -5.93 -12.73
N THR A 203 -1.86 -6.87 -13.64
CA THR A 203 -1.69 -6.66 -15.06
C THR A 203 -2.98 -6.10 -15.63
N TYR A 204 -2.92 -4.89 -16.19
CA TYR A 204 -4.04 -4.22 -16.84
C TYR A 204 -3.61 -3.83 -18.26
N GLU A 205 -4.35 -4.33 -19.26
CA GLU A 205 -4.02 -4.14 -20.68
C GLU A 205 -2.57 -4.50 -21.06
N GLY A 206 -2.04 -5.58 -20.46
CA GLY A 206 -0.68 -6.06 -20.72
C GLY A 206 0.43 -5.30 -19.98
N VAL A 207 0.09 -4.28 -19.18
CA VAL A 207 1.05 -3.51 -18.38
C VAL A 207 0.84 -3.78 -16.89
N VAL A 208 1.92 -4.04 -16.15
CA VAL A 208 1.85 -4.22 -14.70
C VAL A 208 1.62 -2.86 -14.03
N ARG A 209 0.48 -2.74 -13.35
CA ARG A 209 0.12 -1.62 -12.48
C ARG A 209 0.35 -2.01 -11.03
N ARG A 210 0.72 -1.03 -10.21
CA ARG A 210 0.90 -1.25 -8.77
C ARG A 210 0.47 -0.05 -7.94
N HIS A 211 0.17 -0.31 -6.68
CA HIS A 211 -0.09 0.73 -5.68
C HIS A 211 0.41 0.26 -4.31
N SER A 212 1.07 1.16 -3.57
CA SER A 212 1.62 0.89 -2.24
C SER A 212 0.86 1.65 -1.16
N ILE A 213 0.45 0.94 -0.10
CA ILE A 213 -0.18 1.51 1.10
C ILE A 213 0.80 1.37 2.26
N HIS A 214 1.15 2.51 2.87
CA HIS A 214 1.96 2.58 4.09
C HIS A 214 1.00 2.65 5.29
N HIS A 215 1.17 1.76 6.27
CA HIS A 215 0.25 1.67 7.40
C HIS A 215 0.95 1.16 8.67
N MET A 216 0.64 1.77 9.81
CA MET A 216 0.98 1.22 11.13
C MET A 216 -0.06 0.18 11.53
N HIS A 217 0.33 -1.09 11.54
CA HIS A 217 -0.64 -2.16 11.70
C HIS A 217 -1.03 -2.37 13.18
N ALA A 218 -2.28 -2.07 13.57
CA ALA A 218 -2.71 -2.08 14.97
C ALA A 218 -2.85 -3.47 15.62
N GLY A 219 -2.81 -4.56 14.83
CA GLY A 219 -2.91 -5.94 15.32
C GLY A 219 -4.32 -6.51 15.30
N ASN A 220 -5.21 -5.89 14.52
CA ASN A 220 -6.56 -6.32 14.23
C ASN A 220 -6.70 -6.71 12.74
N ASP A 221 -7.75 -7.46 12.41
CA ASP A 221 -8.07 -7.78 11.02
C ASP A 221 -8.25 -6.51 10.19
N THR A 222 -7.63 -6.48 9.02
CA THR A 222 -7.55 -5.27 8.17
C THR A 222 -7.92 -5.61 6.74
N SER A 223 -8.71 -4.75 6.10
CA SER A 223 -9.03 -4.85 4.67
C SER A 223 -8.40 -3.69 3.92
N LEU A 224 -7.59 -4.01 2.91
CA LEU A 224 -6.83 -3.06 2.11
C LEU A 224 -7.34 -3.08 0.68
N THR A 225 -7.76 -1.92 0.19
CA THR A 225 -8.18 -1.73 -1.21
C THR A 225 -7.15 -0.88 -1.92
N PHE A 226 -6.43 -1.48 -2.87
CA PHE A 226 -5.45 -0.77 -3.71
C PHE A 226 -6.16 0.00 -4.82
N ILE A 227 -5.78 1.27 -5.03
CA ILE A 227 -6.23 2.06 -6.17
C ILE A 227 -5.11 2.07 -7.20
N LEU A 228 -5.22 1.22 -8.22
CA LEU A 228 -4.21 1.03 -9.24
C LEU A 228 -4.28 2.16 -10.27
N PRO A 229 -3.17 2.88 -10.51
CA PRO A 229 -3.16 3.97 -11.47
C PRO A 229 -3.32 3.43 -12.89
N MET A 230 -4.24 4.02 -13.66
CA MET A 230 -4.39 3.73 -15.09
C MET A 230 -3.37 4.51 -15.93
N GLY A 231 -2.81 5.57 -15.35
CA GLY A 231 -1.73 6.40 -15.88
C GLY A 231 -1.24 7.36 -14.79
N TYR A 232 -0.29 8.20 -15.14
CA TYR A 232 0.26 9.24 -14.29
C TYR A 232 -0.25 10.62 -14.69
N SER A 233 -0.48 11.48 -13.71
CA SER A 233 -0.70 12.91 -13.91
C SER A 233 0.58 13.70 -13.63
N VAL A 234 0.68 14.88 -14.24
CA VAL A 234 1.76 15.82 -13.92
C VAL A 234 1.74 16.12 -12.42
N GLY A 235 2.86 15.91 -11.73
CA GLY A 235 3.03 16.05 -10.29
C GLY A 235 3.02 14.72 -9.53
N ASP A 236 2.63 13.61 -10.15
CA ASP A 236 2.68 12.30 -9.50
C ASP A 236 4.13 11.83 -9.32
N VAL A 237 4.36 11.05 -8.25
CA VAL A 237 5.64 10.40 -8.02
C VAL A 237 5.73 9.18 -8.93
N TYR A 238 6.78 9.12 -9.73
CA TYR A 238 7.15 7.96 -10.52
C TYR A 238 8.13 7.10 -9.71
N TYR A 239 7.91 5.78 -9.73
CA TYR A 239 8.67 4.83 -8.93
C TYR A 239 9.32 3.78 -9.83
N ASP A 240 10.57 3.43 -9.56
CA ASP A 240 11.33 2.42 -10.33
C ASP A 240 10.79 1.00 -10.13
N SER A 241 11.29 0.00 -10.87
CA SER A 241 10.84 -1.40 -10.74
C SER A 241 10.93 -1.98 -9.32
N LYS A 242 11.75 -1.39 -8.44
CA LYS A 242 11.95 -1.80 -7.03
C LYS A 242 11.05 -1.04 -6.03
N GLY A 243 10.26 -0.08 -6.51
CA GLY A 243 9.34 0.71 -5.68
C GLY A 243 10.00 1.90 -4.99
N LYS A 244 11.21 2.30 -5.42
CA LYS A 244 11.88 3.52 -4.96
C LYS A 244 11.40 4.70 -5.81
N PRO A 245 11.10 5.87 -5.22
CA PRO A 245 10.86 7.10 -5.98
C PRO A 245 12.03 7.39 -6.92
N GLU A 246 11.75 7.44 -8.23
CA GLU A 246 12.73 7.69 -9.28
C GLU A 246 12.65 9.15 -9.78
N GLY A 247 11.45 9.72 -9.85
CA GLY A 247 11.26 11.12 -10.23
C GLY A 247 9.82 11.60 -10.06
N ILE A 248 9.57 12.86 -10.36
CA ILE A 248 8.21 13.44 -10.39
C ILE A 248 7.80 13.65 -11.84
N VAL A 249 6.60 13.21 -12.22
CA VAL A 249 6.06 13.39 -13.57
C VAL A 249 5.88 14.88 -13.85
N CYS A 250 6.53 15.39 -14.88
CA CYS A 250 6.55 16.82 -15.21
C CYS A 250 5.99 17.14 -16.58
N TRP A 251 5.71 16.13 -17.41
CA TRP A 251 5.04 16.30 -18.71
C TRP A 251 4.46 14.97 -19.17
N LEU A 252 3.36 15.01 -19.94
CA LEU A 252 2.71 13.84 -20.52
C LEU A 252 2.76 13.93 -22.05
N ALA A 253 3.14 12.82 -22.68
CA ALA A 253 3.16 12.66 -24.14
C ALA A 253 1.80 12.21 -24.68
N ASP A 254 1.03 11.54 -23.84
CA ASP A 254 -0.28 11.00 -24.15
C ASP A 254 -1.30 11.38 -23.07
N THR A 255 -2.57 11.11 -23.37
CA THR A 255 -3.65 11.19 -22.40
C THR A 255 -4.52 9.97 -22.60
N VAL A 256 -4.41 9.01 -21.68
CA VAL A 256 -5.15 7.74 -21.70
C VAL A 256 -6.49 7.87 -20.97
N LEU A 257 -6.57 8.77 -19.99
CA LEU A 257 -7.78 9.02 -19.23
C LEU A 257 -7.82 10.48 -18.77
N SER A 258 -9.02 11.05 -18.66
CA SER A 258 -9.24 12.30 -17.95
C SER A 258 -10.33 12.14 -16.90
N MET A 259 -10.02 12.54 -15.66
CA MET A 259 -10.95 12.47 -14.53
C MET A 259 -10.94 13.80 -13.79
N ALA A 260 -12.11 14.38 -13.56
CA ALA A 260 -12.26 15.65 -12.86
C ALA A 260 -11.37 16.78 -13.43
N GLY A 261 -11.15 16.79 -14.75
CA GLY A 261 -10.30 17.78 -15.42
C GLY A 261 -8.79 17.54 -15.31
N ILE A 262 -8.36 16.43 -14.69
CA ILE A 262 -6.95 16.02 -14.61
C ILE A 262 -6.68 14.99 -15.70
N ALA A 263 -5.65 15.21 -16.50
CA ALA A 263 -5.17 14.29 -17.53
C ALA A 263 -4.18 13.27 -16.94
N TYR A 264 -4.33 12.02 -17.35
CA TYR A 264 -3.45 10.91 -17.01
C TYR A 264 -2.90 10.29 -18.29
N GLY A 265 -1.59 10.04 -18.32
CA GLY A 265 -0.86 9.45 -19.44
C GLY A 265 0.01 8.28 -19.02
N ASN A 266 0.37 7.41 -19.95
CA ASN A 266 1.32 6.31 -19.71
C ASN A 266 2.73 6.65 -20.15
N HIS A 267 2.89 7.69 -20.96
CA HIS A 267 4.19 8.11 -21.47
C HIS A 267 4.40 9.59 -21.15
N GLY A 268 5.63 9.93 -20.79
CA GLY A 268 5.92 11.31 -20.44
C GLY A 268 7.35 11.52 -20.03
N LYS A 269 7.56 12.61 -19.30
CA LYS A 269 8.86 12.95 -18.73
C LYS A 269 8.73 13.06 -17.22
N ILE A 270 9.76 12.58 -16.53
CA ILE A 270 9.97 12.78 -15.10
C ILE A 270 11.19 13.68 -14.88
N ILE A 271 11.17 14.41 -13.76
CA ILE A 271 12.28 15.21 -13.26
C ILE A 271 12.90 14.52 -12.03
N SER A 272 14.21 14.60 -11.87
CA SER A 272 14.95 13.90 -10.82
C SER A 272 14.51 14.29 -9.40
N MET A 273 14.50 13.31 -8.50
CA MET A 273 14.21 13.49 -7.06
C MET A 273 15.23 14.36 -6.34
N ASP A 274 16.47 14.38 -6.84
CA ASP A 274 17.61 15.12 -6.32
C ASP A 274 18.10 16.16 -7.34
N GLU A 275 19.09 16.96 -6.92
CA GLU A 275 19.76 17.94 -7.77
C GLU A 275 21.27 17.92 -7.58
N GLY A 276 21.98 18.23 -8.66
CA GLY A 276 23.42 18.44 -8.67
C GLY A 276 23.71 19.88 -8.28
N VAL A 277 24.74 20.09 -7.45
CA VAL A 277 25.12 21.41 -6.95
C VAL A 277 26.57 21.68 -7.30
N SER A 278 26.85 22.91 -7.74
CA SER A 278 28.22 23.36 -8.08
C SER A 278 28.85 22.55 -9.21
N LEU A 279 28.05 22.28 -10.26
CA LEU A 279 28.48 21.53 -11.44
C LEU A 279 28.78 22.46 -12.59
N MET A 280 29.93 22.25 -13.21
CA MET A 280 30.35 22.96 -14.41
C MET A 280 29.64 22.42 -15.65
N TYR A 281 29.21 23.31 -16.56
CA TYR A 281 28.62 22.88 -17.84
C TYR A 281 29.71 22.28 -18.75
N SER A 282 30.77 23.05 -19.01
CA SER A 282 31.99 22.65 -19.71
C SER A 282 33.12 23.63 -19.42
N THR A 283 34.38 23.34 -19.75
CA THR A 283 35.48 24.29 -19.49
C THR A 283 35.56 25.45 -20.49
N ASN A 284 36.17 26.55 -20.03
CA ASN A 284 36.42 27.76 -20.80
C ASN A 284 37.43 27.56 -21.94
N ASN A 285 36.95 27.39 -23.18
CA ASN A 285 37.74 27.74 -24.36
C ASN A 285 36.82 28.04 -25.54
N SER A 286 36.90 29.26 -26.07
CA SER A 286 36.15 29.65 -27.27
C SER A 286 36.52 28.82 -28.51
N GLY A 287 37.60 28.05 -28.50
CA GLY A 287 37.94 27.11 -29.57
C GLY A 287 37.18 25.78 -29.52
N TYR A 288 36.50 25.44 -28.43
CA TYR A 288 35.90 24.12 -28.22
C TYR A 288 34.47 24.21 -27.64
N PRO A 289 33.52 24.86 -28.35
CA PRO A 289 32.11 24.79 -27.98
C PRO A 289 31.62 23.34 -28.05
N THR A 290 30.66 22.98 -27.19
CA THR A 290 30.02 21.66 -27.26
C THR A 290 29.10 21.55 -28.47
N ARG A 291 28.59 22.70 -28.95
CA ARG A 291 27.64 22.80 -30.06
C ARG A 291 26.28 22.15 -29.79
N ALA A 292 25.96 21.96 -28.52
CA ALA A 292 24.68 21.47 -28.04
C ALA A 292 23.61 22.56 -28.11
N TYR A 293 23.09 22.85 -29.30
CA TYR A 293 22.22 24.01 -29.55
C TYR A 293 20.71 23.71 -29.48
N ASP A 294 20.30 22.45 -29.31
CA ASP A 294 18.88 22.12 -29.31
C ASP A 294 18.19 22.74 -28.09
N SER A 295 17.12 23.49 -28.31
CA SER A 295 16.39 24.15 -27.23
C SER A 295 15.17 23.39 -26.73
N LEU A 296 14.73 22.35 -27.46
CA LEU A 296 13.47 21.63 -27.24
C LEU A 296 13.68 20.25 -26.63
N ASP A 297 14.72 19.53 -27.03
CA ASP A 297 14.99 18.16 -26.60
C ASP A 297 16.40 18.01 -26.04
N GLY A 298 16.50 17.93 -24.71
CA GLY A 298 17.77 17.76 -24.02
C GLY A 298 18.50 16.46 -24.34
N ARG A 299 17.82 15.44 -24.89
CA ARG A 299 18.47 14.19 -25.30
C ARG A 299 19.47 14.41 -26.43
N ILE A 300 19.12 15.24 -27.41
CA ILE A 300 20.00 15.58 -28.54
C ILE A 300 21.29 16.22 -28.04
N ASN A 301 21.18 17.18 -27.13
CA ASN A 301 22.33 17.83 -26.51
C ASN A 301 23.14 16.87 -25.63
N THR A 302 22.46 16.01 -24.87
CA THR A 302 23.10 15.00 -24.04
C THR A 302 23.93 14.04 -24.88
N ASP A 303 23.41 13.57 -26.00
CA ASP A 303 24.15 12.69 -26.92
C ASP A 303 25.38 13.39 -27.49
N ILE A 304 25.28 14.67 -27.86
CA ILE A 304 26.43 15.48 -28.28
C ILE A 304 27.49 15.53 -27.18
N HIS A 305 27.10 15.85 -25.96
CA HIS A 305 28.02 15.90 -24.82
C HIS A 305 28.65 14.54 -24.52
N MET A 306 27.89 13.45 -24.60
CA MET A 306 28.39 12.10 -24.35
C MET A 306 29.35 11.63 -25.45
N ASN A 307 29.11 12.00 -26.71
CA ASN A 307 30.06 11.77 -27.80
C ASN A 307 31.37 12.54 -27.60
N ILE A 308 31.29 13.80 -27.13
CA ILE A 308 32.48 14.58 -26.76
C ILE A 308 33.30 13.87 -25.67
N LYS A 309 32.63 13.27 -24.68
CA LYS A 309 33.34 12.52 -23.62
C LYS A 309 34.13 11.31 -24.15
N GLN A 310 33.74 10.79 -25.32
CA GLN A 310 34.41 9.67 -25.98
C GLN A 310 35.45 10.12 -27.00
N ASP A 311 35.44 11.39 -27.40
CA ASP A 311 36.39 11.93 -28.37
C ASP A 311 37.75 12.16 -27.72
N THR A 312 38.73 11.34 -28.09
CA THR A 312 40.11 11.45 -27.62
C THR A 312 40.82 12.72 -28.08
N ASN A 313 40.28 13.43 -29.08
CA ASN A 313 40.81 14.70 -29.56
C ASN A 313 40.20 15.91 -28.86
N TYR A 314 39.09 15.70 -28.13
CA TYR A 314 38.51 16.77 -27.35
C TYR A 314 39.39 17.04 -26.13
N MET A 315 39.75 18.30 -25.94
CA MET A 315 40.57 18.70 -24.82
C MET A 315 39.67 18.76 -23.58
N PHE A 316 39.86 17.82 -22.65
CA PHE A 316 39.20 17.74 -21.33
C PHE A 316 37.77 17.14 -21.27
N PRO A 317 37.54 15.93 -21.80
CA PRO A 317 36.25 15.22 -21.73
C PRO A 317 35.79 14.96 -20.28
N GLU A 318 36.72 14.84 -19.33
CA GLU A 318 36.43 14.62 -17.91
C GLU A 318 35.72 15.81 -17.24
N ARG A 319 35.54 16.93 -17.95
CA ARG A 319 35.11 18.22 -17.39
C ARG A 319 33.70 18.66 -17.83
N LEU A 320 32.93 17.75 -18.42
CA LEU A 320 31.49 17.89 -18.66
C LEU A 320 30.71 17.40 -17.42
N GLU A 321 30.83 18.11 -16.30
CA GLU A 321 30.33 17.67 -14.99
C GLU A 321 28.79 17.62 -14.94
N ALA A 322 28.11 18.63 -15.48
CA ALA A 322 26.65 18.75 -15.45
C ALA A 322 25.94 17.58 -16.15
N VAL A 323 26.37 17.27 -17.38
CA VAL A 323 25.81 16.14 -18.14
C VAL A 323 26.20 14.80 -17.51
N SER A 324 27.43 14.67 -17.01
CA SER A 324 27.88 13.44 -16.33
C SER A 324 26.98 13.14 -15.14
N TRP A 325 26.71 14.15 -14.30
CA TRP A 325 25.81 13.98 -13.16
C TRP A 325 24.39 13.53 -13.57
N CYS A 326 23.88 14.00 -14.71
CA CYS A 326 22.61 13.53 -15.25
C CYS A 326 22.67 12.07 -15.67
N THR A 327 23.66 11.70 -16.50
CA THR A 327 23.76 10.37 -17.09
C THR A 327 24.21 9.28 -16.11
N ASP A 328 24.97 9.65 -15.07
CA ASP A 328 25.45 8.73 -14.03
C ASP A 328 24.30 8.16 -13.18
N LYS A 329 23.10 8.74 -13.27
CA LYS A 329 21.87 8.21 -12.66
C LYS A 329 21.38 6.91 -13.30
N GLY A 330 21.84 6.62 -14.52
CA GLY A 330 21.51 5.40 -15.25
C GLY A 330 20.79 5.66 -16.57
N GLU A 331 20.36 4.58 -17.20
CA GLU A 331 19.78 4.59 -18.54
C GLU A 331 18.54 5.49 -18.65
N GLY A 332 18.50 6.28 -19.72
CA GLY A 332 17.39 7.18 -20.08
C GLY A 332 17.42 8.55 -19.40
N TRP A 333 18.30 8.77 -18.41
CA TRP A 333 18.50 10.09 -17.81
C TRP A 333 19.32 11.00 -18.73
N TYR A 334 18.84 12.23 -18.92
CA TYR A 334 19.43 13.20 -19.81
C TYR A 334 19.43 14.61 -19.20
N PHE A 335 20.27 15.48 -19.77
CA PHE A 335 20.44 16.87 -19.36
C PHE A 335 19.39 17.76 -20.06
N PRO A 336 18.43 18.37 -19.33
CA PRO A 336 17.27 19.03 -19.94
C PRO A 336 17.61 20.26 -20.78
N ALA A 337 16.97 20.40 -21.94
CA ALA A 337 17.12 21.59 -22.78
C ALA A 337 16.39 22.81 -22.20
N ARG A 338 16.70 23.99 -22.75
CA ARG A 338 16.19 25.27 -22.28
C ARG A 338 14.66 25.34 -22.18
N CYS A 339 13.93 24.90 -23.20
CA CYS A 339 12.47 24.93 -23.21
C CYS A 339 11.87 23.89 -22.26
N GLU A 340 12.55 22.78 -21.99
CA GLU A 340 12.11 21.82 -20.99
C GLU A 340 12.18 22.43 -19.59
N LEU A 341 13.29 23.10 -19.24
CA LEU A 341 13.38 23.81 -17.95
C LEU A 341 12.41 24.99 -17.83
N ALA A 342 12.16 25.71 -18.92
CA ALA A 342 11.13 26.74 -18.94
C ALA A 342 9.73 26.16 -18.65
N ALA A 343 9.43 24.97 -19.16
CA ALA A 343 8.20 24.26 -18.84
C ALA A 343 8.15 23.80 -17.37
N ILE A 344 9.29 23.35 -16.80
CA ILE A 344 9.39 23.04 -15.36
C ILE A 344 9.06 24.27 -14.50
N TYR A 345 9.52 25.46 -14.89
CA TYR A 345 9.27 26.69 -14.11
C TYR A 345 7.77 26.96 -13.95
N ALA A 346 6.98 26.77 -15.01
CA ALA A 346 5.53 26.96 -14.98
C ALA A 346 4.81 26.07 -13.95
N MET A 347 5.44 25.00 -13.48
CA MET A 347 4.88 24.04 -12.52
C MET A 347 5.75 23.79 -11.28
N VAL A 348 6.79 24.61 -11.05
CA VAL A 348 7.79 24.37 -9.99
C VAL A 348 7.17 24.29 -8.59
N VAL A 349 6.10 25.05 -8.33
CA VAL A 349 5.36 24.99 -7.06
C VAL A 349 4.77 23.59 -6.85
N LYS A 350 4.08 23.07 -7.86
CA LYS A 350 3.48 21.72 -7.80
C LYS A 350 4.56 20.66 -7.64
N LEU A 351 5.65 20.75 -8.40
CA LEU A 351 6.77 19.82 -8.31
C LEU A 351 7.45 19.86 -6.94
N ASN A 352 7.64 21.04 -6.35
CA ASN A 352 8.19 21.16 -4.99
C ASN A 352 7.29 20.54 -3.93
N THR A 353 5.97 20.70 -4.03
CA THR A 353 5.03 20.00 -3.14
C THR A 353 5.19 18.48 -3.27
N SER A 354 5.24 17.96 -4.50
CA SER A 354 5.43 16.53 -4.73
C SER A 354 6.79 16.02 -4.23
N LEU A 355 7.87 16.76 -4.49
CA LEU A 355 9.22 16.45 -4.00
C LEU A 355 9.24 16.42 -2.48
N GLN A 356 8.65 17.41 -1.81
CA GLN A 356 8.57 17.46 -0.35
C GLN A 356 7.88 16.21 0.21
N ASN A 357 6.71 15.88 -0.34
CA ASN A 357 5.91 14.73 0.11
C ASN A 357 6.63 13.40 -0.13
N ALA A 358 7.46 13.32 -1.17
CA ALA A 358 8.22 12.12 -1.52
C ALA A 358 9.65 12.10 -0.94
N GLY A 359 10.02 13.07 -0.09
CA GLY A 359 11.35 13.15 0.53
C GLY A 359 12.49 13.52 -0.42
N GLY A 360 12.17 14.13 -1.57
CA GLY A 360 13.13 14.65 -2.55
C GLY A 360 13.72 16.01 -2.17
N THR A 361 14.79 16.41 -2.87
CA THR A 361 15.36 17.75 -2.75
C THR A 361 14.48 18.73 -3.51
N LEU A 362 14.16 19.88 -2.92
CA LEU A 362 13.33 20.92 -3.55
C LEU A 362 14.14 21.76 -4.54
N PHE A 363 13.47 22.30 -5.55
CA PHE A 363 14.03 23.37 -6.37
C PHE A 363 14.27 24.62 -5.52
N THR A 364 15.44 25.23 -5.73
CA THR A 364 15.79 26.51 -5.12
C THR A 364 15.00 27.62 -5.79
N VAL A 365 14.03 28.17 -5.05
CA VAL A 365 13.15 29.27 -5.49
C VAL A 365 13.40 30.57 -4.72
N SER A 366 14.47 30.65 -3.93
CA SER A 366 14.86 31.85 -3.17
C SER A 366 16.04 32.57 -3.83
N LEU A 367 15.93 33.88 -3.96
CA LEU A 367 16.99 34.79 -4.43
C LEU A 367 18.30 34.63 -3.64
N MET A 368 18.23 34.30 -2.35
CA MET A 368 19.39 34.26 -1.46
C MET A 368 20.10 32.89 -1.43
N GLN A 369 19.59 31.86 -2.10
CA GLN A 369 19.99 30.45 -1.87
C GLN A 369 20.78 29.79 -3.03
N GLY A 370 21.35 30.59 -3.94
CA GLY A 370 22.39 30.12 -4.85
C GLY A 370 22.05 30.15 -6.33
N PRO A 371 22.93 29.57 -7.18
CA PRO A 371 22.93 29.79 -8.62
C PRO A 371 21.67 29.26 -9.33
N SER A 372 21.45 29.76 -10.55
CA SER A 372 20.44 29.25 -11.49
C SER A 372 20.66 27.78 -11.84
N TYR A 373 19.74 27.17 -12.58
CA TYR A 373 19.86 25.78 -13.04
C TYR A 373 20.32 25.76 -14.48
N TRP A 374 21.39 25.02 -14.78
CA TRP A 374 21.82 24.84 -16.16
C TRP A 374 20.75 24.13 -16.98
N SER A 375 20.56 24.59 -18.23
CA SER A 375 20.03 23.77 -19.30
C SER A 375 21.18 23.18 -20.12
N SER A 376 20.93 22.10 -20.85
CA SER A 376 21.86 21.53 -21.81
C SER A 376 22.07 22.38 -23.07
N THR A 377 21.28 23.43 -23.27
CA THR A 377 21.36 24.28 -24.47
C THR A 377 22.49 25.31 -24.34
N GLU A 378 23.49 25.20 -25.22
CA GLU A 378 24.54 26.19 -25.44
C GLU A 378 24.01 27.34 -26.32
N LYS A 379 24.49 28.57 -26.08
CA LYS A 379 24.28 29.68 -27.01
C LYS A 379 25.14 29.45 -28.25
N VAL A 380 24.58 29.73 -29.43
CA VAL A 380 25.37 29.75 -30.67
C VAL A 380 26.51 30.75 -30.51
N GLN A 381 27.74 30.25 -30.64
CA GLN A 381 28.94 31.05 -30.50
C GLN A 381 29.15 31.88 -31.78
N ILE A 382 29.48 33.16 -31.62
CA ILE A 382 29.80 34.06 -32.73
C ILE A 382 31.25 34.53 -32.55
N GLY A 383 32.09 34.27 -33.55
CA GLY A 383 33.50 34.66 -33.53
C GLY A 383 34.29 33.98 -32.39
N THR A 384 35.05 34.77 -31.64
CA THR A 384 35.92 34.29 -30.56
C THR A 384 35.34 34.54 -29.16
N GLU A 385 34.04 34.85 -29.07
CA GLU A 385 33.36 35.06 -27.79
C GLU A 385 33.46 33.83 -26.90
N ALA A 386 33.48 34.03 -25.58
CA ALA A 386 33.47 32.93 -24.63
C ALA A 386 32.19 32.09 -24.80
N CYS A 387 32.31 30.77 -24.71
CA CYS A 387 31.16 29.87 -24.75
C CYS A 387 30.23 30.15 -23.56
N GLN A 388 28.94 30.24 -23.83
CA GLN A 388 27.90 30.45 -22.82
C GLN A 388 26.80 29.42 -23.01
N ALA A 389 26.19 28.98 -21.92
CA ALA A 389 25.00 28.14 -21.94
C ALA A 389 23.83 28.83 -21.24
N TYR A 390 22.62 28.39 -21.58
CA TYR A 390 21.40 28.90 -20.97
C TYR A 390 21.19 28.27 -19.59
N SER A 391 20.71 29.09 -18.65
CA SER A 391 20.24 28.64 -17.35
C SER A 391 18.89 29.27 -17.00
N ILE A 392 18.24 28.82 -15.94
CA ILE A 392 16.98 29.41 -15.45
C ILE A 392 17.02 29.69 -13.95
N TYR A 393 16.47 30.84 -13.56
CA TYR A 393 16.25 31.22 -12.17
C TYR A 393 14.83 30.84 -11.75
N PHE A 394 14.64 29.77 -10.98
CA PHE A 394 13.28 29.33 -10.59
C PHE A 394 12.55 30.28 -9.63
N HIS A 395 13.22 31.27 -9.04
CA HIS A 395 12.55 32.28 -8.22
C HIS A 395 11.72 33.29 -9.06
N ASN A 396 12.05 33.51 -10.34
CA ASN A 396 11.35 34.48 -11.20
C ASN A 396 11.19 34.04 -12.68
N GLY A 397 11.67 32.85 -13.05
CA GLY A 397 11.61 32.32 -14.41
C GLY A 397 12.57 32.96 -15.40
N LEU A 398 13.46 33.85 -14.95
CA LEU A 398 14.39 34.54 -15.84
C LEU A 398 15.37 33.54 -16.45
N LEU A 399 15.55 33.61 -17.77
CA LEU A 399 16.60 32.87 -18.47
C LEU A 399 17.93 33.61 -18.33
N GLY A 400 18.94 32.93 -17.78
CA GLY A 400 20.31 33.40 -17.71
C GLY A 400 21.13 32.93 -18.90
N LEU A 401 22.18 33.68 -19.22
CA LEU A 401 23.28 33.26 -20.08
C LEU A 401 24.55 33.34 -19.26
N ASN A 402 25.13 32.18 -18.98
CA ASN A 402 26.30 32.09 -18.10
C ASN A 402 27.46 31.48 -18.87
N PRO A 403 28.70 31.95 -18.63
CA PRO A 403 29.88 31.27 -19.14
C PRO A 403 29.87 29.79 -18.74
N VAL A 404 30.22 28.90 -19.67
CA VAL A 404 30.08 27.44 -19.47
C VAL A 404 30.90 26.89 -18.29
N TYR A 405 31.95 27.60 -17.88
CA TYR A 405 32.80 27.23 -16.76
C TYR A 405 32.24 27.61 -15.38
N GLU A 406 31.13 28.35 -15.33
CA GLU A 406 30.44 28.64 -14.08
C GLU A 406 29.88 27.37 -13.43
N LYS A 407 29.79 27.38 -12.11
CA LYS A 407 29.29 26.25 -11.33
C LYS A 407 27.87 26.52 -10.88
N LEU A 408 26.92 25.86 -11.54
CA LEU A 408 25.50 26.05 -11.28
C LEU A 408 24.83 24.75 -10.80
N ARG A 409 23.51 24.80 -10.57
CA ARG A 409 22.72 23.62 -10.22
C ARG A 409 22.26 22.87 -11.47
N VAL A 410 21.97 21.59 -11.32
CA VAL A 410 21.50 20.73 -12.41
C VAL A 410 20.38 19.82 -11.93
N ARG A 411 19.38 19.60 -12.77
CA ARG A 411 18.38 18.54 -12.62
C ARG A 411 18.40 17.69 -13.87
N ALA A 412 18.16 16.39 -13.71
CA ALA A 412 18.09 15.47 -14.83
C ALA A 412 16.62 15.20 -15.18
N MET A 413 16.34 14.96 -16.45
CA MET A 413 15.03 14.46 -16.90
C MET A 413 15.17 13.07 -17.48
N LYS A 414 14.07 12.33 -17.51
CA LYS A 414 14.00 11.00 -18.10
C LYS A 414 12.63 10.77 -18.70
N TRP A 415 12.57 10.07 -19.83
CA TRP A 415 11.30 9.58 -20.37
C TRP A 415 10.88 8.30 -19.64
N PHE A 416 9.58 8.14 -19.43
CA PHE A 416 9.00 6.94 -18.85
C PHE A 416 7.88 6.38 -19.71
#